data_AF-A0A5M6A085-F1
#
_entry.id   AF-A0A5M6A085-F1
#
_cell.length_a   1.000
_cell.length_b   1.000
_cell.length_c   1.000
_cell.angle_alpha   90.00
_cell.angle_beta   90.00
_cell.angle_gamma   90.00
#
_symmetry.space_group_name_H-M   'P 1'
#
loop_
_entity.id
_entity.type
_entity.pdbx_description
1 polymer ?
#
loop_
_entity_poly.entity_id
_entity_poly.type
_entity_poly.pdbx_seq_one_letter_code
_entity_poly.pdbx_strand_id
1 'polypeptide(L)'
;MIELQGKFGKDCKIFANTIENEAIGTIQNILNNPVTTGVPVRVMPDTHQGVDIVIGFTMPVTDRVNPNHIGVDIGCGMLCVEIENAITKDSFPDINHAIRSTIPMGFEINQQSLSQQERENLFTFLSIRMEQFCSKFQLAKPVISEEYVSQLCKKVGINETTFYNSLGTLGGGNHFIELGRAESTN
;
A
#
# COMPACT_ATOMS: atom_id res chain seq x y z
N MET A 1 -4.03 -4.74 25.67
CA MET A 1 -4.00 -3.32 25.27
C MET A 1 -3.04 -2.60 26.19
N ILE A 2 -2.08 -1.87 25.61
CA ILE A 2 -1.06 -1.11 26.32
C ILE A 2 -1.32 0.38 26.06
N GLU A 3 -1.20 1.21 27.09
CA GLU A 3 -1.31 2.66 26.97
C GLU A 3 0.07 3.29 27.15
N LEU A 4 0.41 4.23 26.27
CA LEU A 4 1.65 4.99 26.35
C LEU A 4 1.35 6.49 26.35
N GLN A 5 2.22 7.26 26.98
CA GLN A 5 2.14 8.72 26.97
C GLN A 5 3.53 9.28 26.70
N GLY A 6 3.61 10.24 25.78
CA GLY A 6 4.82 11.00 25.52
C GLY A 6 4.73 12.43 25.99
N LYS A 7 5.74 13.22 25.63
CA LYS A 7 5.82 14.64 25.93
C LYS A 7 4.60 15.40 25.38
N PHE A 8 4.18 15.10 24.16
CA PHE A 8 3.08 15.78 23.47
C PHE A 8 1.86 14.88 23.29
N GLY A 9 2.05 13.67 22.77
CA GLY A 9 0.98 12.69 22.58
C GLY A 9 0.53 12.11 23.91
N LYS A 10 -0.73 12.36 24.29
CA LYS A 10 -1.32 11.90 25.56
C LYS A 10 -2.33 10.78 25.42
N ASP A 11 -2.83 10.54 24.21
CA ASP A 11 -3.80 9.48 23.91
C ASP A 11 -3.17 8.49 22.92
N CYS A 12 -2.39 7.54 23.44
CA CYS A 12 -1.86 6.42 22.65
C CYS A 12 -2.39 5.09 23.17
N LYS A 13 -2.95 4.28 22.26
CA LYS A 13 -3.42 2.93 22.55
C LYS A 13 -2.78 1.93 21.58
N ILE A 14 -2.16 0.92 22.15
CA ILE A 14 -1.59 -0.21 21.42
C ILE A 14 -2.49 -1.43 21.64
N PHE A 15 -3.07 -1.93 20.57
CA PHE A 15 -4.01 -3.06 20.58
C PHE A 15 -3.31 -4.42 20.59
N ALA A 16 -2.14 -4.51 21.22
CA ALA A 16 -1.40 -5.74 21.43
C ALA A 16 -1.33 -6.10 22.92
N ASN A 17 -1.00 -7.36 23.21
CA ASN A 17 -0.72 -7.83 24.58
C ASN A 17 0.79 -7.84 24.87
N THR A 18 1.59 -8.05 23.83
CA THR A 18 3.05 -8.09 23.88
C THR A 18 3.60 -7.37 22.67
N ILE A 19 4.64 -6.58 22.87
CA ILE A 19 5.33 -5.81 21.82
C ILE A 19 6.80 -5.72 22.20
N GLU A 20 7.68 -5.72 21.21
CA GLU A 20 9.12 -5.59 21.40
C GLU A 20 9.51 -4.19 21.89
N ASN A 21 10.57 -4.13 22.72
CA ASN A 21 11.02 -2.87 23.33
C ASN A 21 11.44 -1.83 22.28
N GLU A 22 11.94 -2.27 21.13
CA GLU A 22 12.33 -1.38 20.04
C GLU A 22 11.12 -0.63 19.48
N ALA A 23 10.03 -1.34 19.19
CA ALA A 23 8.78 -0.75 18.73
C ALA A 23 8.17 0.19 19.78
N ILE A 24 8.22 -0.17 21.07
CA ILE A 24 7.85 0.76 22.17
C ILE A 24 8.67 2.04 22.10
N GLY A 25 9.99 1.94 21.93
CA GLY A 25 10.90 3.08 21.82
C GLY A 25 10.55 3.98 20.64
N THR A 26 10.28 3.40 19.48
CA THR A 26 9.84 4.13 18.27
C THR A 26 8.52 4.87 18.52
N ILE A 27 7.52 4.20 19.08
CA ILE A 27 6.23 4.82 19.43
C ILE A 27 6.44 5.96 20.44
N GLN A 28 7.28 5.75 21.46
CA GLN A 28 7.60 6.77 22.45
C GLN A 28 8.24 8.00 21.81
N ASN A 29 9.14 7.82 20.85
CA ASN A 29 9.75 8.90 20.09
C ASN A 29 8.71 9.69 19.28
N ILE A 30 7.75 9.00 18.65
CA ILE A 30 6.64 9.63 17.93
C ILE A 30 5.77 10.45 18.89
N LEU A 31 5.40 9.90 20.05
CA LEU A 31 4.62 10.61 21.08
C LEU A 31 5.36 11.80 21.71
N ASN A 32 6.68 11.82 21.58
CA ASN A 32 7.53 12.93 21.97
C ASN A 32 7.67 14.01 20.89
N ASN A 33 7.01 13.86 19.75
CA ASN A 33 6.94 14.86 18.69
C ASN A 33 5.67 15.74 18.80
N PRO A 34 5.76 17.07 18.63
CA PRO A 34 4.61 17.99 18.68
C PRO A 34 3.44 17.62 17.76
N VAL A 35 3.69 16.89 16.66
CA VAL A 35 2.66 16.44 15.70
C VAL A 35 1.57 15.57 16.35
N THR A 36 1.87 14.97 17.50
CA THR A 36 0.92 14.13 18.27
C THR A 36 0.08 14.91 19.28
N THR A 37 0.24 16.25 19.36
CA THR A 37 -0.48 17.07 20.34
C THR A 37 -1.98 17.04 20.07
N GLY A 38 -2.76 16.58 21.05
CA GLY A 38 -4.22 16.62 21.00
C GLY A 38 -4.85 15.67 19.98
N VAL A 39 -4.08 14.76 19.37
CA VAL A 39 -4.61 13.75 18.44
C VAL A 39 -4.43 12.34 18.98
N PRO A 40 -5.38 11.42 18.71
CA PRO A 40 -5.26 10.03 19.10
C PRO A 40 -4.22 9.30 18.24
N VAL A 41 -3.32 8.58 18.89
CA VAL A 41 -2.43 7.60 18.27
C VAL A 41 -2.98 6.19 18.54
N ARG A 42 -3.11 5.39 17.49
CA ARG A 42 -3.59 4.01 17.55
C ARG A 42 -2.56 3.11 16.88
N VAL A 43 -2.22 2.00 17.55
CA VAL A 43 -1.25 1.03 17.04
C VAL A 43 -1.92 -0.34 17.02
N MET A 44 -2.00 -0.95 15.84
CA MET A 44 -2.75 -2.17 15.58
C MET A 44 -2.12 -3.42 16.23
N PRO A 45 -2.86 -4.53 16.39
CA PRO A 45 -2.39 -5.72 17.11
C PRO A 45 -1.19 -6.43 16.48
N ASP A 46 -1.01 -6.29 15.17
CA ASP A 46 0.08 -6.85 14.35
C ASP A 46 1.35 -5.98 14.34
N THR A 47 1.42 -4.99 15.23
CA THR A 47 2.51 -4.05 15.29
C THR A 47 3.86 -4.71 15.55
N HIS A 48 4.85 -4.22 14.83
CA HIS A 48 6.25 -4.56 14.96
C HIS A 48 7.08 -3.40 14.40
N GLN A 49 8.36 -3.41 14.72
CA GLN A 49 9.30 -2.38 14.32
C GLN A 49 9.44 -2.33 12.78
N GLY A 50 9.39 -1.11 12.25
CA GLY A 50 9.71 -0.78 10.87
C GLY A 50 10.84 0.25 10.81
N VAL A 51 11.03 0.85 9.63
CA VAL A 51 12.05 1.89 9.42
C VAL A 51 11.48 3.24 9.83
N ASP A 52 11.96 3.79 10.95
CA ASP A 52 11.54 5.07 11.55
C ASP A 52 10.05 5.18 11.93
N ILE A 53 9.31 4.06 11.85
CA ILE A 53 7.94 3.92 12.31
C ILE A 53 7.68 2.46 12.71
N VAL A 54 6.56 2.18 13.37
CA VAL A 54 6.05 0.82 13.56
C VAL A 54 4.99 0.48 12.53
N ILE A 55 4.97 -0.77 12.06
CA ILE A 55 3.84 -1.30 11.30
C ILE A 55 2.59 -1.30 12.18
N GLY A 56 1.43 -1.07 11.58
CA GLY A 56 0.16 -0.93 12.31
C GLY A 56 -0.03 0.45 12.96
N PHE A 57 0.80 1.45 12.67
CA PHE A 57 0.61 2.82 13.17
C PHE A 57 -0.56 3.53 12.48
N THR A 58 -1.36 4.28 13.23
CA THR A 58 -2.40 5.17 12.71
C THR A 58 -2.55 6.42 13.58
N MET A 59 -2.68 7.57 12.92
CA MET A 59 -2.95 8.86 13.55
C MET A 59 -3.64 9.78 12.53
N PRO A 60 -4.53 10.70 12.96
CA PRO A 60 -5.01 11.76 12.08
C PRO A 60 -3.86 12.58 11.51
N VAL A 61 -3.96 12.95 10.23
CA VAL A 61 -3.04 13.90 9.61
C VAL A 61 -3.29 15.29 10.20
N THR A 62 -2.22 16.01 10.55
CA THR A 62 -2.28 17.38 11.10
C THR A 62 -1.80 18.40 10.05
N ASP A 63 -0.95 19.33 10.44
CA ASP A 63 -0.27 20.31 9.58
C ASP A 63 0.96 19.73 8.84
N ARG A 64 1.36 18.50 9.14
CA ARG A 64 2.60 17.89 8.64
C ARG A 64 2.40 16.44 8.21
N VAL A 65 3.21 16.02 7.25
CA VAL A 65 3.32 14.64 6.80
C VAL A 65 4.76 14.19 6.94
N ASN A 66 4.96 13.01 7.52
CA ASN A 66 6.24 12.31 7.47
C ASN A 66 6.13 11.17 6.44
N PRO A 67 6.85 11.21 5.31
CA PRO A 67 6.79 10.16 4.29
C PRO A 67 7.11 8.77 4.83
N ASN A 68 8.01 8.66 5.81
CA ASN A 68 8.36 7.36 6.43
C ASN A 68 7.15 6.74 7.14
N HIS A 69 6.16 7.53 7.55
CA HIS A 69 4.94 7.02 8.18
C HIS A 69 3.96 6.38 7.18
N ILE A 70 4.12 6.66 5.88
CA ILE A 70 3.29 6.07 4.82
C ILE A 70 3.86 4.70 4.42
N GLY A 71 5.18 4.56 4.47
CA GLY A 71 5.90 3.37 4.03
C GLY A 71 6.60 3.58 2.67
N VAL A 72 7.54 2.69 2.38
CA VAL A 72 8.34 2.75 1.14
C VAL A 72 7.57 2.24 -0.08
N ASP A 73 6.65 1.31 0.13
CA ASP A 73 5.77 0.75 -0.90
C ASP A 73 4.40 1.44 -0.85
N ILE A 74 4.34 2.64 -1.42
CA ILE A 74 3.16 3.50 -1.37
C ILE A 74 2.04 2.87 -2.22
N GLY A 75 0.93 2.56 -1.56
CA GLY A 75 -0.22 1.93 -2.21
C GLY A 75 -0.23 0.40 -2.15
N CYS A 76 0.70 -0.21 -1.40
CA CYS A 76 0.62 -1.62 -1.03
C CYS A 76 -0.77 -1.93 -0.46
N GLY A 77 -1.38 -3.02 -0.91
CA GLY A 77 -2.73 -3.36 -0.49
C GLY A 77 -3.20 -4.71 -1.05
N MET A 78 -4.45 -5.02 -0.78
CA MET A 78 -5.08 -6.29 -1.15
C MET A 78 -6.33 -6.05 -1.99
N LEU A 79 -6.49 -6.87 -3.03
CA LEU A 79 -7.74 -6.99 -3.79
C LEU A 79 -8.22 -8.43 -3.68
N CYS A 80 -9.43 -8.62 -3.14
CA CYS A 80 -10.11 -9.90 -3.13
C CYS A 80 -11.24 -9.87 -4.17
N VAL A 81 -11.29 -10.90 -5.03
CA VAL A 81 -12.33 -11.06 -6.04
C VAL A 81 -13.01 -12.40 -5.82
N GLU A 82 -14.34 -12.38 -5.71
CA GLU A 82 -15.14 -13.60 -5.67
C GLU A 82 -15.26 -14.18 -7.08
N ILE A 83 -15.03 -15.49 -7.21
CA ILE A 83 -15.12 -16.21 -8.48
C ILE A 83 -16.41 -17.04 -8.43
N GLU A 84 -17.36 -16.70 -9.29
CA GLU A 84 -18.70 -17.32 -9.32
C GLU A 84 -18.68 -18.79 -9.77
N ASN A 85 -17.67 -19.19 -10.55
CA ASN A 85 -17.53 -20.55 -11.06
C ASN A 85 -16.87 -21.47 -10.02
N ALA A 86 -17.40 -22.68 -9.88
CA ALA A 86 -16.82 -23.70 -9.02
C ALA A 86 -15.41 -24.07 -9.49
N ILE A 87 -14.39 -23.62 -8.76
CA ILE A 87 -13.02 -24.09 -8.91
C ILE A 87 -12.89 -25.42 -8.18
N THR A 88 -12.42 -26.44 -8.89
CA THR A 88 -12.12 -27.75 -8.29
C THR A 88 -10.63 -27.87 -8.00
N LYS A 89 -10.25 -28.80 -7.11
CA LYS A 89 -8.83 -29.07 -6.82
C LYS A 89 -8.05 -29.48 -8.07
N ASP A 90 -8.73 -30.15 -9.01
CA ASP A 90 -8.14 -30.58 -10.28
C ASP A 90 -7.80 -29.39 -11.20
N SER A 91 -8.45 -28.24 -11.00
CA SER A 91 -8.19 -26.99 -11.76
C SER A 91 -7.02 -26.18 -11.20
N PHE A 92 -6.52 -26.48 -9.99
CA PHE A 92 -5.46 -25.68 -9.36
C PHE A 92 -4.15 -25.63 -10.15
N PRO A 93 -3.64 -26.74 -10.74
CA PRO A 93 -2.42 -26.70 -11.55
C PRO A 93 -2.57 -25.75 -12.75
N ASP A 94 -3.70 -25.80 -13.44
CA ASP A 94 -3.98 -24.99 -14.62
C ASP A 94 -4.10 -23.51 -14.26
N ILE A 95 -4.78 -23.19 -13.16
CA ILE A 95 -4.90 -21.80 -12.69
C ILE A 95 -3.54 -21.25 -12.26
N ASN A 96 -2.77 -22.01 -11.48
CA ASN A 96 -1.42 -21.59 -11.09
C ASN A 96 -0.51 -21.42 -12.32
N HIS A 97 -0.63 -22.30 -13.31
CA HIS A 97 0.10 -22.15 -14.57
C HIS A 97 -0.33 -20.87 -15.31
N ALA A 98 -1.63 -20.63 -15.46
CA ALA A 98 -2.16 -19.42 -16.10
C ALA A 98 -1.66 -18.14 -15.42
N ILE A 99 -1.74 -18.06 -14.08
CA ILE A 99 -1.23 -16.93 -13.29
C ILE A 99 0.26 -16.71 -13.55
N ARG A 100 1.09 -17.76 -13.39
CA ARG A 100 2.55 -17.65 -13.54
C ARG A 100 3.00 -17.37 -14.97
N SER A 101 2.23 -17.80 -15.96
CA SER A 101 2.51 -17.53 -17.37
C SER A 101 2.12 -16.11 -17.80
N THR A 102 1.20 -15.48 -17.07
CA THR A 102 0.60 -14.19 -17.44
C THR A 102 1.16 -13.03 -16.63
N ILE A 103 1.44 -13.24 -15.35
CA ILE A 103 1.82 -12.18 -14.41
C ILE A 103 3.30 -12.35 -14.06
N PRO A 104 4.18 -11.44 -14.49
CA PRO A 104 5.57 -11.43 -14.03
C PRO A 104 5.65 -11.25 -12.52
N MET A 105 6.58 -11.97 -11.87
CA MET A 105 6.71 -11.99 -10.41
C MET A 105 8.18 -11.98 -9.97
N GLY A 106 8.41 -11.63 -8.70
CA GLY A 106 9.75 -11.45 -8.16
C GLY A 106 10.40 -10.17 -8.71
N PHE A 107 11.56 -10.32 -9.36
CA PHE A 107 12.28 -9.21 -10.00
C PHE A 107 11.96 -9.08 -11.49
N GLU A 108 11.07 -9.93 -12.02
CA GLU A 108 10.67 -9.88 -13.42
C GLU A 108 9.66 -8.76 -13.67
N ILE A 109 9.78 -8.13 -14.83
CA ILE A 109 8.85 -7.13 -15.35
C ILE A 109 8.43 -7.50 -16.76
N ASN A 110 7.38 -6.86 -17.28
CA ASN A 110 6.94 -7.10 -18.66
C ASN A 110 8.06 -6.78 -19.65
N GLN A 111 8.17 -7.59 -20.70
CA GLN A 111 9.19 -7.39 -21.74
C GLN A 111 8.79 -6.32 -22.77
N GLN A 112 7.49 -6.06 -22.88
CA GLN A 112 6.93 -5.06 -23.78
C GLN A 112 6.25 -3.98 -22.97
N SER A 113 6.51 -2.73 -23.31
CA SER A 113 5.79 -1.59 -22.75
C SER A 113 4.37 -1.53 -23.29
N LEU A 114 3.49 -0.87 -22.53
CA LEU A 114 2.14 -0.54 -22.96
C LEU A 114 2.15 0.12 -24.35
N SER A 115 1.28 -0.36 -25.24
CA SER A 115 0.94 0.28 -26.49
C SER A 115 0.35 1.67 -26.26
N GLN A 116 0.30 2.50 -27.30
CA GLN A 116 -0.29 3.83 -27.20
C GLN A 116 -1.73 3.78 -26.68
N GLN A 117 -2.55 2.87 -27.20
CA GLN A 117 -3.95 2.74 -26.77
C GLN A 117 -4.06 2.33 -25.30
N GLU A 118 -3.20 1.43 -24.82
CA GLU A 118 -3.18 1.01 -23.42
C GLU A 118 -2.74 2.15 -22.49
N ARG A 119 -1.79 2.98 -22.92
CA ARG A 119 -1.39 4.19 -22.19
C ARG A 119 -2.54 5.18 -22.10
N GLU A 120 -3.21 5.47 -23.21
CA GLU A 120 -4.38 6.35 -23.23
C GLU A 120 -5.46 5.84 -22.27
N ASN A 121 -5.77 4.54 -22.30
CA ASN A 121 -6.73 3.90 -21.40
C ASN A 121 -6.30 4.03 -19.93
N LEU A 122 -5.01 3.85 -19.62
CA LEU A 122 -4.46 4.02 -18.28
C LEU A 122 -4.69 5.44 -17.75
N PHE A 123 -4.35 6.48 -18.53
CA PHE A 123 -4.52 7.86 -18.08
C PHE A 123 -5.99 8.26 -17.97
N THR A 124 -6.87 7.77 -18.86
CA THR A 124 -8.32 7.93 -18.70
C THR A 124 -8.80 7.30 -17.40
N PHE A 125 -8.39 6.06 -17.11
CA PHE A 125 -8.73 5.36 -15.87
C PHE A 125 -8.25 6.13 -14.63
N LEU A 126 -6.98 6.56 -14.61
CA LEU A 126 -6.40 7.33 -13.51
C LEU A 126 -7.13 8.66 -13.30
N SER A 127 -7.47 9.37 -14.38
CA SER A 127 -8.21 10.63 -14.31
C SER A 127 -9.59 10.44 -13.67
N ILE A 128 -10.33 9.39 -14.06
CA ILE A 128 -11.66 9.08 -13.49
C ILE A 128 -11.53 8.72 -12.01
N ARG A 129 -10.58 7.84 -11.65
CA ARG A 129 -10.37 7.43 -10.25
C ARG A 129 -9.96 8.60 -9.37
N MET A 130 -9.07 9.45 -9.86
CA MET A 130 -8.63 10.63 -9.13
C MET A 130 -9.76 11.63 -8.94
N GLU A 131 -10.62 11.80 -9.94
CA GLU A 131 -11.81 12.64 -9.82
C GLU A 131 -12.76 12.14 -8.74
N GLN A 132 -13.09 10.84 -8.75
CA GLN A 132 -13.94 10.24 -7.72
C GLN A 132 -13.36 10.44 -6.32
N PHE A 133 -12.05 10.21 -6.16
CA PHE A 133 -11.35 10.40 -4.89
C PHE A 133 -11.38 11.88 -4.45
N CYS A 134 -10.95 12.79 -5.31
CA CYS A 134 -10.89 14.22 -5.02
C CYS A 134 -12.28 14.80 -4.74
N SER A 135 -13.31 14.40 -5.47
CA SER A 135 -14.70 14.81 -5.19
C SER A 135 -15.18 14.31 -3.84
N LYS A 136 -14.90 13.04 -3.49
CA LYS A 136 -15.29 12.44 -2.21
C LYS A 136 -14.67 13.18 -1.02
N PHE A 137 -13.42 13.62 -1.14
CA PHE A 137 -12.67 14.27 -0.06
C PHE A 137 -12.53 15.80 -0.24
N GLN A 138 -13.22 16.38 -1.22
CA GLN A 138 -13.19 17.81 -1.56
C GLN A 138 -11.75 18.36 -1.76
N LEU A 139 -10.91 17.59 -2.45
CA LEU A 139 -9.52 17.91 -2.74
C LEU A 139 -9.37 18.50 -4.15
N ALA A 140 -8.30 19.28 -4.36
CA ALA A 140 -7.89 19.68 -5.70
C ALA A 140 -7.39 18.45 -6.49
N LYS A 141 -7.94 18.24 -7.69
CA LYS A 141 -7.56 17.14 -8.57
C LYS A 141 -6.17 17.40 -9.18
N PRO A 142 -5.16 16.54 -8.95
CA PRO A 142 -3.91 16.62 -9.68
C PRO A 142 -4.11 16.15 -11.13
N VAL A 143 -3.35 16.74 -12.05
CA VAL A 143 -3.28 16.29 -13.44
C VAL A 143 -2.16 15.25 -13.54
N ILE A 144 -2.54 13.99 -13.73
CA ILE A 144 -1.61 12.88 -13.97
C ILE A 144 -1.57 12.64 -15.49
N SER A 145 -0.53 13.14 -16.14
CA SER A 145 -0.27 12.98 -17.58
C SER A 145 1.01 12.17 -17.82
N GLU A 146 1.29 11.82 -19.07
CA GLU A 146 2.60 11.24 -19.45
C GLU A 146 3.76 12.14 -19.05
N GLU A 147 3.62 13.46 -19.23
CA GLU A 147 4.62 14.43 -18.82
C GLU A 147 4.82 14.41 -17.29
N TYR A 148 3.74 14.33 -16.51
CA TYR A 148 3.84 14.19 -15.06
C TYR A 148 4.64 12.93 -14.66
N VAL A 149 4.33 11.79 -15.29
CA VAL A 149 5.02 10.52 -15.03
C VAL A 149 6.49 10.60 -15.41
N SER A 150 6.82 11.18 -16.56
CA SER A 150 8.20 11.37 -17.04
C SER A 150 9.02 12.23 -16.06
N GLN A 151 8.45 13.37 -15.62
CA GLN A 151 9.11 14.23 -14.63
C GLN A 151 9.29 13.54 -13.29
N LEU A 152 8.29 12.77 -12.85
CA LEU A 152 8.39 12.01 -11.60
C LEU A 152 9.48 10.95 -11.69
N CYS A 153 9.52 10.15 -12.77
CA CYS A 153 10.55 9.14 -13.03
C CYS A 153 11.94 9.76 -12.98
N LYS A 154 12.14 10.90 -13.65
CA LYS A 154 13.40 11.66 -13.61
C LYS A 154 13.76 12.13 -12.19
N LYS A 155 12.79 12.62 -11.43
CA LYS A 155 12.98 13.09 -10.05
C LYS A 155 13.41 11.97 -9.11
N VAL A 156 12.83 10.78 -9.25
CA VAL A 156 13.12 9.62 -8.38
C VAL A 156 14.25 8.73 -8.91
N GLY A 157 14.77 8.99 -10.12
CA GLY A 157 15.88 8.24 -10.71
C GLY A 157 15.48 6.89 -11.30
N ILE A 158 14.23 6.72 -11.73
CA ILE A 158 13.73 5.49 -12.36
C ILE A 158 13.67 5.67 -13.88
N ASN A 159 14.04 4.63 -14.63
CA ASN A 159 13.87 4.60 -16.07
C ASN A 159 12.37 4.45 -16.43
N GLU A 160 11.86 5.30 -17.32
CA GLU A 160 10.43 5.27 -17.71
C GLU A 160 10.00 3.92 -18.30
N THR A 161 10.88 3.26 -19.06
CA THR A 161 10.60 1.91 -19.59
C THR A 161 10.41 0.92 -18.45
N THR A 162 11.29 0.98 -17.44
CA THR A 162 11.14 0.15 -16.23
C THR A 162 9.83 0.45 -15.52
N PHE A 163 9.46 1.73 -15.36
CA PHE A 163 8.18 2.11 -14.76
C PHE A 163 6.98 1.48 -15.49
N TYR A 164 6.89 1.67 -16.81
CA TYR A 164 5.76 1.15 -17.59
C TYR A 164 5.74 -0.38 -17.65
N ASN A 165 6.92 -1.01 -17.72
CA ASN A 165 7.03 -2.47 -17.77
C ASN A 165 6.72 -3.13 -16.42
N SER A 166 6.88 -2.41 -15.31
CA SER A 166 6.49 -2.88 -13.98
C SER A 166 4.98 -2.84 -13.73
N LEU A 167 4.19 -2.19 -14.59
CA LEU A 167 2.72 -2.20 -14.43
C LEU A 167 2.16 -3.60 -14.69
N GLY A 168 1.23 -4.04 -13.84
CA GLY A 168 0.62 -5.37 -13.98
C GLY A 168 1.52 -6.53 -13.58
N THR A 169 2.60 -6.28 -12.85
CA THR A 169 3.48 -7.31 -12.27
C THR A 169 3.21 -7.43 -10.77
N LEU A 170 3.52 -8.59 -10.20
CA LEU A 170 3.29 -8.85 -8.78
C LEU A 170 4.38 -8.24 -7.88
N GLY A 171 5.60 -8.11 -8.39
CA GLY A 171 6.77 -7.79 -7.58
C GLY A 171 7.26 -8.95 -6.71
N GLY A 172 8.20 -8.66 -5.81
CA GLY A 172 8.84 -9.65 -4.92
C GLY A 172 8.50 -9.46 -3.44
N GLY A 173 9.34 -9.97 -2.54
CA GLY A 173 9.12 -9.83 -1.09
C GLY A 173 7.83 -10.52 -0.64
N ASN A 174 6.92 -9.76 -0.01
CA ASN A 174 5.69 -10.27 0.57
C ASN A 174 4.46 -10.13 -0.36
N HIS A 175 4.65 -9.81 -1.64
CA HIS A 175 3.56 -9.78 -2.62
C HIS A 175 3.22 -11.18 -3.13
N PHE A 176 1.94 -11.57 -3.07
CA PHE A 176 1.47 -12.88 -3.50
C PHE A 176 0.08 -12.81 -4.13
N ILE A 177 -0.27 -13.85 -4.89
CA ILE A 177 -1.62 -14.13 -5.35
C ILE A 177 -2.00 -15.49 -4.77
N GLU A 178 -3.15 -15.58 -4.13
CA GLU A 178 -3.64 -16.82 -3.53
C GLU A 178 -5.11 -17.09 -3.90
N LEU A 179 -5.49 -18.36 -3.81
CA LEU A 179 -6.88 -18.78 -3.93
C LEU A 179 -7.36 -19.20 -2.54
N GLY A 180 -8.36 -18.46 -2.04
CA GLY A 180 -9.07 -18.80 -0.83
C GLY A 180 -10.38 -19.52 -1.16
N ARG A 181 -10.79 -20.44 -0.28
CA ARG A 181 -12.17 -20.94 -0.25
C ARG A 181 -12.81 -20.44 1.04
N ALA A 182 -13.90 -19.70 0.92
CA ALA A 182 -14.72 -19.42 2.09
C ALA A 182 -15.26 -20.74 2.65
N GLU A 183 -15.02 -21.00 3.93
CA GLU A 183 -15.82 -21.98 4.65
C GLU A 183 -17.26 -21.45 4.66
N SER A 184 -18.24 -22.32 4.40
CA SER A 184 -19.65 -21.94 4.48
C SER A 184 -19.90 -21.32 5.85
N THR A 185 -20.13 -20.02 5.89
CA THR A 185 -20.56 -19.32 7.09
C THR A 185 -21.95 -19.86 7.44
N ASN A 186 -22.10 -20.48 8.61
CA ASN A 186 -23.40 -20.84 9.17
C ASN A 186 -24.34 -19.63 9.25
#